data_AF-A0A929CPD1-F1
#
_entry.id   AF-A0A929CPD1-F1
#
_cell.length_a   1.000
_cell.length_b   1.000
_cell.length_c   1.000
_cell.angle_alpha   90.00
_cell.angle_beta   90.00
_cell.angle_gamma   90.00
#
_symmetry.space_group_name_H-M   'P 1'
#
loop_
_entity.id
_entity.type
_entity.pdbx_description
1 polymer ?
#
loop_
_entity_poly.entity_id
_entity_poly.type
_entity_poly.pdbx_seq_one_letter_code
_entity_poly.pdbx_strand_id
1 'polypeptide(L)'
;MKPDDKIRNNYGLVTCLRDMGNGNSRIFFDDVKANKTKNPINWEYDCFFTFTDELENNKTDNMQLTDNDFMKIGEAVVARLLALNGRVK
;
A
#
# COMPACT_ATOMS: atom_id res chain seq x y z
N MET A 1 -0.10 -22.57 9.60
CA MET A 1 -0.60 -21.19 9.42
C MET A 1 -2.13 -21.25 9.41
N LYS A 2 -2.85 -20.51 10.26
CA LYS A 2 -4.29 -20.24 10.03
C LYS A 2 -4.64 -18.77 10.29
N PRO A 3 -4.40 -17.88 9.33
CA PRO A 3 -5.09 -16.60 9.29
C PRO A 3 -5.59 -16.33 7.88
N ASP A 4 -6.89 -16.54 7.69
CA ASP A 4 -7.71 -15.77 6.76
C ASP A 4 -9.18 -16.17 7.01
N ASP A 5 -9.97 -15.29 7.61
CA ASP A 5 -11.42 -15.46 7.74
C ASP A 5 -12.19 -15.16 6.44
N LYS A 6 -11.46 -14.71 5.41
CA LYS A 6 -11.94 -14.23 4.10
C LYS A 6 -12.87 -13.02 4.20
N ILE A 7 -12.96 -12.40 5.37
CA ILE A 7 -13.75 -11.19 5.60
C ILE A 7 -12.82 -10.00 5.38
N ARG A 8 -13.27 -9.06 4.56
CA ARG A 8 -12.51 -7.87 4.18
C ARG A 8 -13.43 -6.65 4.17
N ASN A 9 -12.85 -5.48 4.39
CA ASN A 9 -13.55 -4.22 4.20
C ASN A 9 -13.73 -3.94 2.68
N ASN A 10 -14.75 -3.16 2.34
CA ASN A 10 -14.98 -2.74 0.96
C ASN A 10 -13.90 -1.78 0.46
N TYR A 11 -13.30 -1.00 1.35
CA TYR A 11 -12.18 -0.12 1.04
C TYR A 11 -10.86 -0.77 1.44
N GLY A 12 -9.86 -0.64 0.59
CA GLY A 12 -8.54 -1.19 0.81
C GLY A 12 -7.46 -0.32 0.16
N LEU A 13 -6.23 -0.80 0.31
CA LEU A 13 -5.05 -0.20 -0.30
C LEU A 13 -4.31 -1.29 -1.06
N VAL A 14 -3.98 -1.02 -2.32
CA VAL A 14 -3.07 -1.85 -3.12
C VAL A 14 -1.72 -1.16 -3.15
N THR A 15 -0.66 -1.97 -3.05
CA THR A 15 0.71 -1.49 -3.08
C THR A 15 1.44 -2.10 -4.26
N CYS A 16 2.14 -1.31 -5.06
CA CYS A 16 3.05 -1.85 -6.07
C CYS A 16 4.43 -1.20 -5.99
N LEU A 17 5.46 -1.98 -6.31
CA LEU A 17 6.83 -1.52 -6.46
C LEU A 17 7.10 -1.39 -7.96
N ARG A 18 7.56 -0.23 -8.40
CA ARG A 18 7.90 0.03 -9.80
C ARG A 18 9.33 0.52 -9.91
N ASP A 19 10.10 -0.11 -10.78
CA ASP A 19 11.38 0.41 -11.27
C ASP A 19 11.13 1.64 -12.17
N MET A 20 11.82 2.73 -11.86
CA MET A 20 11.71 4.00 -12.57
C MET A 20 12.66 4.10 -13.76
N GLY A 21 13.55 3.12 -13.97
CA GLY A 21 14.50 3.06 -15.08
C GLY A 21 15.71 3.99 -14.91
N ASN A 22 15.85 4.63 -13.75
CA ASN A 22 16.92 5.55 -13.39
C ASN A 22 17.82 5.03 -12.26
N GLY A 23 17.74 3.72 -11.96
CA GLY A 23 18.43 3.11 -10.82
C GLY A 23 17.67 3.19 -9.50
N ASN A 24 16.47 3.79 -9.50
CA ASN A 24 15.58 3.83 -8.35
C ASN A 24 14.24 3.17 -8.62
N SER A 25 13.58 2.79 -7.53
CA SER A 25 12.24 2.24 -7.47
C SER A 25 11.35 3.15 -6.65
N ARG A 26 10.04 3.01 -6.84
CA ARG A 26 9.05 3.71 -6.02
C ARG A 26 7.95 2.76 -5.60
N ILE A 27 7.48 2.92 -4.37
CA ILE A 27 6.29 2.25 -3.85
C ILE A 27 5.10 3.16 -4.10
N PHE A 28 4.11 2.63 -4.79
CA PHE A 28 2.83 3.27 -5.05
C PHE A 28 1.80 2.70 -4.09
N PHE A 29 0.97 3.58 -3.55
CA PHE A 29 -0.17 3.24 -2.72
C PHE A 29 -1.43 3.72 -3.41
N ASP A 30 -2.24 2.78 -3.88
CA ASP A 30 -3.46 3.01 -4.63
C ASP A 30 -4.68 2.62 -3.80
N ASP A 31 -5.59 3.57 -3.64
CA ASP A 31 -6.87 3.30 -2.99
C ASP A 31 -7.74 2.43 -3.89
N VAL A 32 -8.34 1.41 -3.28
CA VAL A 32 -9.19 0.47 -4.00
C VAL A 32 -10.50 0.24 -3.27
N LYS A 33 -11.54 0.01 -4.05
CA LYS A 33 -12.88 -0.26 -3.55
C LYS A 33 -13.46 -1.47 -4.24
N ALA A 34 -14.06 -2.34 -3.47
CA ALA A 34 -14.73 -3.50 -4.02
C ALA A 34 -16.19 -3.21 -4.33
N ASN A 35 -16.65 -3.80 -5.43
CA ASN A 35 -18.03 -3.71 -5.89
C ASN A 35 -18.99 -4.64 -5.14
N LYS A 36 -18.47 -5.46 -4.22
CA LYS A 36 -19.26 -6.41 -3.43
C LYS A 36 -18.96 -6.22 -1.95
N THR A 37 -20.02 -6.23 -1.15
CA THR A 37 -19.95 -6.12 0.32
C THR A 37 -19.56 -7.44 1.00
N LYS A 38 -19.83 -8.59 0.36
CA LYS A 38 -19.54 -9.92 0.90
C LYS A 38 -18.33 -10.52 0.20
N ASN A 39 -17.27 -10.76 0.97
CA ASN A 39 -15.97 -11.27 0.49
C ASN A 39 -15.48 -10.52 -0.76
N PRO A 40 -15.17 -9.21 -0.62
CA PRO A 40 -14.59 -8.46 -1.71
C PRO A 40 -13.21 -9.05 -2.02
N ILE A 41 -13.10 -9.84 -3.09
CA ILE A 41 -11.84 -10.38 -3.60
C ILE A 41 -11.40 -9.58 -4.84
N ASN A 42 -12.34 -8.88 -5.47
CA ASN A 42 -12.09 -8.02 -6.61
C ASN A 42 -12.31 -6.58 -6.17
N TRP A 43 -11.23 -5.81 -6.16
CA TRP A 43 -11.29 -4.37 -5.96
C TRP A 43 -11.05 -3.67 -7.30
N GLU A 44 -11.78 -2.59 -7.49
CA GLU A 44 -11.58 -1.63 -8.56
C GLU A 44 -10.85 -0.41 -8.02
N TYR A 45 -10.12 0.26 -8.90
CA TYR A 45 -9.38 1.46 -8.57
C TYR A 45 -10.34 2.59 -8.21
N ASP A 46 -10.23 3.15 -7.00
CA ASP A 46 -11.13 4.19 -6.49
C ASP A 46 -10.49 5.59 -6.48
N CYS A 47 -9.21 5.69 -6.87
CA CYS A 47 -8.41 6.91 -7.01
C CYS A 47 -7.88 7.54 -5.70
N PHE A 48 -6.58 7.31 -5.45
CA PHE A 48 -5.67 8.20 -4.72
C PHE A 48 -4.24 7.66 -4.83
N PHE A 49 -3.24 8.53 -4.93
CA PHE A 49 -1.82 8.17 -5.02
C PHE A 49 -1.06 8.79 -3.84
N THR A 50 -0.51 7.96 -2.94
CA THR A 50 0.46 8.43 -1.94
C THR A 50 1.87 8.16 -2.44
N PHE A 51 2.66 9.21 -2.57
CA PHE A 51 4.04 9.16 -3.05
C PHE A 51 4.99 8.77 -1.92
N THR A 52 5.81 7.74 -2.15
CA THR A 52 7.05 7.52 -1.40
C THR A 52 8.21 8.13 -2.17
N ASP A 53 9.23 8.57 -1.45
CA ASP A 53 10.51 8.97 -2.05
C ASP A 53 11.07 7.82 -2.92
N GLU A 54 11.87 8.17 -3.93
CA GLU A 54 12.56 7.14 -4.72
C GLU A 54 13.57 6.40 -3.84
N LEU A 55 13.55 5.08 -3.94
CA LEU A 55 14.41 4.17 -3.21
C LEU A 55 15.43 3.61 -4.17
N GLU A 56 16.71 3.61 -3.80
CA GLU A 56 17.76 3.01 -4.63
C GLU A 56 17.45 1.52 -4.86
N ASN A 57 17.47 1.07 -6.12
CA ASN A 57 17.08 -0.31 -6.49
C ASN A 57 17.90 -1.33 -5.70
N ASN A 58 19.23 -1.16 -5.70
CA ASN A 58 20.14 -2.08 -5.02
C ASN A 58 19.84 -2.22 -3.52
N LYS A 59 19.51 -1.11 -2.84
CA LYS A 59 19.14 -1.17 -1.42
C LYS A 59 17.80 -1.84 -1.21
N THR A 60 16.83 -1.55 -2.07
CA THR A 60 15.47 -2.12 -2.00
C THR A 60 15.51 -3.63 -2.21
N ASP A 61 16.19 -4.08 -3.27
CA ASP A 61 16.30 -5.49 -3.64
C ASP A 61 17.02 -6.33 -2.58
N ASN A 62 18.00 -5.72 -1.89
CA ASN A 62 18.75 -6.37 -0.82
C ASN A 62 18.17 -6.15 0.58
N MET A 63 16.97 -5.56 0.70
CA MET A 63 16.33 -5.25 2.00
C MET A 63 17.23 -4.40 2.93
N GLN A 64 17.98 -3.46 2.36
CA GLN A 64 18.94 -2.58 3.06
C GLN A 64 18.41 -1.15 3.26
N LEU A 65 17.10 -0.96 3.19
CA LEU A 65 16.49 0.31 3.59
C LEU A 65 16.68 0.53 5.09
N THR A 66 16.68 1.79 5.52
CA THR A 66 16.80 2.08 6.96
C THR A 66 15.51 1.72 7.69
N ASP A 67 15.59 1.47 9.00
CA ASP A 67 14.39 1.27 9.84
C ASP A 67 13.41 2.44 9.71
N ASN A 68 13.91 3.66 9.55
CA ASN A 68 13.11 4.86 9.34
C ASN A 68 12.37 4.85 7.99
N ASP A 69 12.96 4.30 6.93
CA ASP A 69 12.29 4.17 5.63
C ASP A 69 11.16 3.15 5.72
N PHE A 70 11.40 1.98 6.33
CA PHE A 70 10.37 0.99 6.59
C PHE A 70 9.25 1.53 7.47
N MET A 71 9.59 2.30 8.51
CA MET A 71 8.62 2.95 9.39
C MET A 71 7.75 3.93 8.61
N LYS A 72 8.32 4.82 7.81
CA LYS A 72 7.56 5.77 6.97
C LYS A 72 6.60 5.07 6.01
N ILE A 73 7.05 3.98 5.36
CA ILE A 73 6.20 3.16 4.49
C ILE A 73 5.02 2.59 5.30
N GLY A 74 5.27 2.03 6.48
CA GLY A 74 4.23 1.51 7.37
C GLY A 74 3.25 2.59 7.85
N GLU A 75 3.77 3.75 8.26
CA GLU A 75 2.97 4.91 8.67
C GLU A 75 2.05 5.38 7.55
N ALA A 76 2.57 5.49 6.32
CA ALA A 76 1.77 5.88 5.15
C ALA A 76 0.62 4.89 4.89
N VAL A 77 0.89 3.59 4.97
CA VAL A 77 -0.14 2.53 4.82
C VAL A 77 -1.22 2.65 5.90
N VAL A 78 -0.82 2.75 7.17
CA VAL A 78 -1.77 2.83 8.29
C VAL A 78 -2.58 4.13 8.21
N ALA A 79 -1.93 5.26 8.00
CA ALA A 79 -2.60 6.55 7.89
C ALA A 79 -3.64 6.55 6.77
N ARG A 80 -3.30 5.99 5.60
CA ARG A 80 -4.24 5.93 4.47
C ARG A 80 -5.41 5.00 4.73
N LEU A 81 -5.17 3.81 5.28
CA LEU A 81 -6.24 2.88 5.63
C LEU A 81 -7.19 3.48 6.68
N LEU A 82 -6.68 4.25 7.64
CA LEU A 82 -7.54 4.95 8.59
C LEU A 82 -8.39 6.03 7.92
N ALA A 83 -7.81 6.82 7.01
CA ALA A 83 -8.52 7.86 6.26
C ALA A 83 -9.62 7.27 5.37
N LEU A 84 -9.31 6.24 4.58
CA LEU A 84 -10.27 5.52 3.72
C LEU A 84 -11.47 4.97 4.49
N ASN A 85 -11.25 4.58 5.75
CA ASN A 85 -12.28 4.02 6.60
C ASN A 85 -12.95 5.07 7.50
N GLY A 86 -12.71 6.36 7.28
CA GLY A 86 -13.30 7.45 8.06
C GLY A 86 -12.93 7.43 9.54
N ARG A 87 -11.80 6.82 9.89
CA ARG A 87 -11.31 6.67 11.28
C ARG A 87 -10.43 7.82 11.74
N VAL A 88 -10.06 8.71 10.83
CA VAL A 88 -9.34 9.95 11.10
C VAL A 88 -10.19 11.08 10.54
N LYS A 89 -10.37 12.15 11.32
CA LYS A 89 -11.10 13.37 10.98
C LYS A 89 -10.13 14.54 10.93
#